data_AF-A0A847Y5R2-F1
#
_entry.id   AF-A0A847Y5R2-F1
#
_cell.length_a   1.000
_cell.length_b   1.000
_cell.length_c   1.000
_cell.angle_alpha   90.00
_cell.angle_beta   90.00
_cell.angle_gamma   90.00
#
_symmetry.space_group_name_H-M   'P 1'
#
loop_
_entity.id
_entity.type
_entity.pdbx_description
1 polymer ?
#
loop_
_entity_poly.entity_id
_entity_poly.type
_entity_poly.pdbx_seq_one_letter_code
_entity_poly.pdbx_strand_id
1 'polypeptide(L)' 'TLAFRLPADKNLRKLLEKTGPLVAPSANLEGLPPAKNIIEAKRYFEDLPDLYIDGQEISGKPSKLIKLQKDCSEIIIRD' A
#
# COMPACT_ATOMS: atom_id res chain seq x y z
N THR A 1 17.87 0.46 -3.88
CA THR A 1 17.26 1.30 -2.82
C THR A 1 15.91 0.74 -2.46
N LEU A 2 15.54 0.79 -1.19
CA LEU A 2 14.23 0.35 -0.70
C LEU A 2 13.35 1.58 -0.42
N ALA A 3 12.05 1.48 -0.72
CA ALA A 3 11.08 2.54 -0.46
C ALA A 3 10.37 2.30 0.87
N PHE A 4 10.17 3.36 1.65
CA PHE A 4 9.46 3.33 2.92
C PHE A 4 8.30 4.33 2.90
N ARG A 5 7.23 4.02 3.63
CA ARG A 5 6.11 4.93 3.89
C ARG A 5 5.63 4.74 5.32
N LEU A 6 5.20 5.83 5.96
CA LEU A 6 4.41 5.79 7.18
C LEU A 6 2.95 6.04 6.81
N PRO A 7 2.05 5.05 6.91
CA PRO A 7 0.64 5.25 6.60
C PRO A 7 0.00 6.28 7.54
N ALA A 8 -0.84 7.16 6.98
CA ALA A 8 -1.58 8.14 7.78
C ALA A 8 -2.61 7.47 8.71
N ASP A 9 -3.20 6.36 8.25
CA ASP A 9 -4.23 5.61 8.98
C ASP A 9 -3.74 5.15 10.36
N LYS A 10 -4.49 5.52 11.40
CA LYS A 10 -4.12 5.25 12.80
C LYS A 10 -4.26 3.77 13.17
N ASN A 11 -5.25 3.07 12.61
CA ASN A 11 -5.50 1.67 12.92
C ASN A 11 -4.43 0.78 12.28
N LEU A 12 -4.04 1.08 11.04
CA LEU A 12 -2.92 0.42 10.38
C LEU A 12 -1.61 0.64 11.13
N ARG A 13 -1.35 1.85 11.66
CA ARG A 13 -0.16 2.07 12.50
C ARG A 13 -0.19 1.27 13.79
N LYS A 14 -1.33 1.16 14.47
CA LYS A 14 -1.48 0.28 15.66
C LYS A 14 -1.23 -1.19 15.32
N LEU A 15 -1.60 -1.64 14.12
CA LEU A 15 -1.28 -2.98 13.65
C LEU A 15 0.23 -3.14 13.44
N LEU A 16 0.87 -2.18 12.76
CA LEU A 16 2.31 -2.18 12.50
C LEU A 16 3.15 -2.16 13.79
N GLU A 17 2.68 -1.54 14.86
CA GLU A 17 3.32 -1.61 16.19
C GLU A 17 3.37 -3.03 16.76
N LYS A 18 2.42 -3.89 16.39
CA LYS A 18 2.36 -5.29 16.83
C LYS A 18 3.09 -6.24 15.88
N THR A 19 3.00 -6.00 14.57
CA THR A 19 3.57 -6.89 13.55
C THR A 19 4.99 -6.54 13.15
N GLY A 20 5.43 -5.31 13.40
CA GLY A 20 6.58 -4.73 12.74
C GLY A 20 6.26 -4.26 11.31
N PRO A 21 7.29 -3.89 10.53
CA PRO A 21 7.13 -3.44 9.14
C PRO A 21 6.48 -4.50 8.25
N LEU A 22 5.66 -4.06 7.30
CA LEU A 22 5.01 -4.94 6.32
C LEU A 22 5.41 -4.57 4.90
N VAL A 23 5.69 -5.59 4.09
CA VAL A 23 5.82 -5.46 2.63
C VAL A 23 4.42 -5.54 2.04
N ALA A 24 3.92 -4.42 1.52
CA ALA A 24 2.53 -4.30 1.08
C ALA A 24 2.44 -3.52 -0.24
N PRO A 25 2.49 -4.20 -1.40
CA PRO A 25 2.15 -3.59 -2.68
C PRO A 25 0.64 -3.25 -2.75
N SER A 26 0.20 -2.68 -3.86
CA SER A 26 -1.24 -2.51 -4.12
C SER A 26 -1.93 -3.87 -4.25
N ALA A 27 -3.16 -3.97 -3.73
CA ALA A 27 -3.93 -5.20 -3.77
C ALA A 27 -4.56 -5.41 -5.16
N ASN A 28 -3.76 -5.92 -6.11
CA ASN A 28 -4.19 -6.28 -7.45
C ASN A 28 -3.30 -7.35 -8.07
N LEU A 29 -3.84 -8.07 -9.05
CA LEU A 29 -3.03 -8.85 -9.99
C LEU A 29 -2.21 -7.90 -10.87
N GLU A 30 -1.07 -8.37 -11.35
CA GLU A 30 -0.19 -7.58 -12.20
C GLU A 30 -0.92 -7.05 -13.45
N GLY A 31 -0.71 -5.77 -13.77
CA GLY A 31 -1.36 -5.08 -14.87
C GLY A 31 -2.80 -4.64 -14.63
N LEU A 32 -3.46 -5.10 -13.55
CA LEU A 32 -4.81 -4.66 -13.19
C LEU A 32 -4.80 -3.44 -12.26
N PRO A 33 -5.89 -2.64 -12.24
CA PRO A 33 -6.06 -1.57 -11.27
C PRO A 33 -6.05 -2.10 -9.83
N PRO A 34 -5.54 -1.33 -8.84
CA PRO A 34 -5.72 -1.64 -7.42
C PRO A 34 -7.19 -1.83 -7.05
N ALA A 35 -7.49 -2.87 -6.26
CA ALA A 35 -8.82 -3.04 -5.71
C ALA A 35 -9.20 -1.86 -4.80
N LYS A 36 -10.41 -1.32 -4.97
CA LYS A 36 -10.91 -0.17 -4.21
C LYS A 36 -11.62 -0.56 -2.91
N ASN A 37 -12.12 -1.78 -2.84
CA ASN A 37 -12.88 -2.30 -1.71
C ASN A 37 -12.68 -3.82 -1.58
N ILE A 38 -13.20 -4.40 -0.49
CA ILE A 38 -13.05 -5.83 -0.22
C ILE A 38 -13.69 -6.73 -1.29
N ILE A 39 -14.76 -6.27 -1.95
CA ILE A 39 -15.47 -7.06 -2.96
C ILE A 39 -14.57 -7.24 -4.18
N GLU A 40 -13.93 -6.17 -4.65
CA GLU A 40 -12.96 -6.25 -5.74
C GLU A 40 -11.72 -7.08 -5.35
N ALA A 41 -11.21 -6.90 -4.13
CA ALA A 41 -10.07 -7.69 -3.66
C ALA A 41 -10.38 -9.19 -3.64
N LYS A 42 -11.57 -9.59 -3.16
CA LYS A 42 -12.02 -10.98 -3.21
C LYS A 42 -12.24 -11.51 -4.62
N ARG A 43 -12.65 -10.68 -5.57
CA ARG A 43 -12.71 -11.08 -6.99
C ARG A 43 -11.32 -11.32 -7.58
N TYR A 44 -10.29 -10.60 -7.13
CA TYR A 44 -8.93 -10.77 -7.63
C TYR A 44 -8.19 -11.95 -7.02
N PHE A 45 -8.35 -12.17 -5.72
CA PHE A 45 -7.52 -13.10 -4.99
C PHE A 45 -8.28 -14.30 -4.41
N GLU A 46 -9.62 -14.30 -4.46
CA GLU A 46 -10.47 -15.40 -4.00
C GLU A 46 -10.05 -15.90 -2.61
N ASP A 47 -9.63 -17.16 -2.48
CA ASP A 47 -9.21 -17.75 -1.21
C ASP A 47 -7.67 -17.79 -1.03
N LEU A 48 -6.91 -17.10 -1.89
CA LEU A 48 -5.44 -17.07 -1.81
C LEU A 48 -4.90 -16.38 -0.53
N PRO A 49 -5.45 -15.24 -0.06
CA PRO A 49 -4.99 -14.61 1.17
C PRO A 49 -5.64 -15.26 2.39
N ASP A 50 -4.86 -15.50 3.45
CA ASP A 50 -5.35 -16.07 4.71
C ASP A 50 -6.37 -15.17 5.43
N LEU A 51 -6.38 -13.87 5.12
CA LEU A 51 -7.21 -12.87 5.80
C LEU A 51 -7.59 -11.73 4.85
N TYR A 52 -8.89 -11.40 4.89
CA TYR A 52 -9.41 -10.13 4.38
C TYR A 52 -9.90 -9.27 5.54
N ILE A 53 -9.46 -8.01 5.57
CA ILE A 53 -9.96 -7.00 6.51
C ILE A 53 -10.75 -5.98 5.69
N ASP A 54 -12.04 -5.86 5.99
CA ASP A 54 -12.87 -4.87 5.32
C ASP A 54 -12.56 -3.46 5.83
N GLY A 55 -12.51 -2.52 4.91
CA GLY A 55 -12.24 -1.11 5.16
C GLY A 55 -13.33 -0.24 4.56
N GLN A 56 -12.98 1.00 4.28
CA GLN A 56 -13.82 1.87 3.45
C GLN A 56 -13.37 1.77 1.99
N GLU A 57 -14.25 2.18 1.07
CA GLU A 57 -13.86 2.32 -0.32
C GLU A 57 -12.72 3.34 -0.44
N ILE A 58 -11.64 2.92 -1.08
CA ILE A 58 -10.46 3.75 -1.30
C ILE A 58 -10.61 4.42 -2.67
N SER A 59 -10.63 5.75 -2.64
CA SER A 59 -10.47 6.58 -3.83
C SER A 59 -9.23 7.46 -3.66
N GLY A 60 -8.42 7.58 -4.72
CA GLY A 60 -7.23 8.42 -4.67
C GLY A 60 -6.09 7.95 -5.57
N LYS A 61 -5.09 8.82 -5.71
CA LYS A 61 -3.84 8.49 -6.40
C LYS A 61 -2.93 7.66 -5.49
N PRO A 62 -2.08 6.81 -6.07
CA PRO A 62 -0.97 6.19 -5.33
C PRO A 62 -0.12 7.25 -4.62
N SER A 63 0.64 6.83 -3.60
CA SER A 63 1.51 7.76 -2.87
C SER A 63 2.56 8.39 -3.78
N LYS A 64 2.87 9.67 -3.54
CA LYS A 64 4.09 10.30 -4.07
C LYS A 64 5.31 9.47 -3.71
N LEU A 65 6.26 9.34 -4.64
CA LEU A 65 7.50 8.61 -4.44
C LEU A 65 8.67 9.54 -4.72
N ILE A 66 9.45 9.82 -3.67
CA ILE A 66 10.64 10.67 -3.72
C ILE A 66 11.87 9.81 -3.43
N LYS A 67 12.89 9.94 -4.28
CA LYS A 67 14.21 9.35 -4.06
C LYS A 67 15.14 10.42 -3.52
N LEU A 68 15.67 10.17 -2.33
CA LEU A 68 16.71 10.99 -1.70
C LEU A 68 18.09 10.56 -2.19
N GLN A 69 18.90 11.52 -2.61
CA GLN A 69 20.28 11.31 -3.01
C GLN A 69 21.26 11.54 -1.84
N LYS A 70 22.52 11.15 -2.03
CA LYS A 70 23.56 11.30 -0.99
C LYS A 70 23.92 12.77 -0.72
N ASP A 71 23.72 13.64 -1.70
CA ASP A 71 23.93 15.09 -1.61
C ASP A 71 22.69 15.84 -1.08
N CYS A 72 21.72 15.11 -0.52
CA CYS A 72 20.44 15.61 -0.03
C CYS A 72 19.51 16.17 -1.11
N SER A 73 19.82 16.03 -2.41
CA SER A 73 18.89 16.36 -3.48
C SER A 73 17.77 15.32 -3.60
N GLU A 74 16.64 15.74 -4.18
CA GLU A 74 15.42 14.94 -4.30
C GLU A 74 15.07 14.70 -5.77
N ILE A 75 14.66 13.47 -6.10
CA ILE A 75 14.04 13.14 -7.39
C ILE A 75 12.63 12.64 -7.14
N ILE A 76 11.64 13.28 -7.76
CA ILE A 76 10.26 12.78 -7.80
C ILE A 76 10.20 11.64 -8.84
N ILE A 77 10.02 10.40 -8.37
CA ILE A 77 9.82 9.22 -9.23
C ILE A 77 8.35 9.12 -9.67
N ARG A 78 7.43 9.48 -8.77
CA ARG A 78 5.98 9.49 -9.00
C ARG A 78 5.37 10.61 -8.19
N ASP A 79 4.46 11.36 -8.80
CA ASP A 79 3.68 12.42 -8.15
C ASP A 79 2.52 11.84 -7.32
#